data_AF-A0A1W7R839-F1
#
_entry.id   AF-A0A1W7R839-F1
#
_cell.length_a   1.000
_cell.length_b   1.000
_cell.length_c   1.000
_cell.angle_alpha   90.00
_cell.angle_beta   90.00
_cell.angle_gamma   90.00
#
_symmetry.space_group_name_H-M   'P 1'
#
loop_
_entity.id
_entity.type
_entity.pdbx_description
1 polymer ?
#
loop_
_entity_poly.entity_id
_entity_poly.type
_entity_poly.pdbx_seq_one_letter_code
_entity_poly.pdbx_strand_id
1 'polypeptide(L)'
;MITYKLYKVLCYLTAVLNILLVIQVVIHVVLPVPSRAIADILFPPCLGNLCLAVILIFGVAKRMPSFIRLFRIFMFAQMAFLLMIAVYFLRLVVHGREDMRVATNATLMLIALFGIEALIASGGLQAVLSEPPPFEEGAVIFQRLV
;
A
#
# COMPACT_ATOMS: atom_id res chain seq x y z
N MET A 1 -14.28 -20.04 -0.50
CA MET A 1 -13.85 -19.25 0.67
C MET A 1 -12.33 -19.19 0.68
N ILE A 2 -11.76 -18.01 0.43
CA ILE A 2 -10.32 -17.79 0.59
C ILE A 2 -10.02 -17.76 2.09
N THR A 3 -9.21 -18.70 2.59
CA THR A 3 -8.85 -18.80 4.01
C THR A 3 -7.98 -17.61 4.44
N TYR A 4 -8.09 -17.15 5.68
CA TYR A 4 -7.25 -16.08 6.27
C TYR A 4 -5.75 -16.27 6.00
N LYS A 5 -5.26 -17.52 6.02
CA LYS A 5 -3.86 -17.85 5.70
C LYS A 5 -3.44 -17.38 4.31
N LEU A 6 -4.32 -17.52 3.31
CA LEU A 6 -4.03 -17.07 1.95
C LEU A 6 -4.01 -15.53 1.87
N TYR A 7 -4.95 -14.84 2.53
CA TYR A 7 -4.92 -13.37 2.62
C TYR A 7 -3.67 -12.85 3.31
N LYS A 8 -3.22 -13.53 4.36
CA LYS A 8 -1.98 -13.21 5.05
C LYS A 8 -0.79 -13.30 4.09
N VAL A 9 -0.69 -14.39 3.34
CA VAL A 9 0.37 -14.59 2.33
C VAL A 9 0.30 -13.54 1.21
N LEU A 10 -0.90 -13.25 0.70
CA LEU A 10 -1.11 -12.23 -0.33
C LEU A 10 -0.69 -10.83 0.15
N CYS A 11 -1.06 -10.44 1.37
CA CYS A 11 -0.62 -9.17 1.95
C CYS A 11 0.89 -9.06 2.12
N TYR A 12 1.58 -10.16 2.49
CA TYR A 12 3.04 -10.16 2.55
C TYR A 12 3.67 -10.04 1.16
N LEU A 13 3.16 -10.80 0.19
CA LEU A 13 3.61 -10.72 -1.20
C LEU A 13 3.45 -9.32 -1.77
N THR A 14 2.30 -8.68 -1.55
CA THR A 14 2.10 -7.31 -2.03
C THR A 14 2.99 -6.31 -1.30
N ALA A 15 3.16 -6.42 0.01
CA ALA A 15 4.07 -5.54 0.75
C ALA A 15 5.52 -5.65 0.23
N VAL A 16 5.99 -6.86 -0.07
CA VAL A 16 7.32 -7.08 -0.67
C VAL A 16 7.39 -6.50 -2.08
N LEU A 17 6.37 -6.73 -2.91
CA LEU A 17 6.31 -6.15 -4.26
C LEU A 17 6.32 -4.62 -4.22
N ASN A 18 5.65 -4.01 -3.25
CA ASN A 18 5.62 -2.56 -3.06
C ASN A 18 7.00 -2.01 -2.70
N ILE A 19 7.70 -2.65 -1.76
CA ILE A 19 9.08 -2.29 -1.43
C ILE A 19 9.99 -2.39 -2.67
N LEU A 20 9.91 -3.48 -3.43
CA LEU A 20 10.69 -3.67 -4.65
C LEU A 20 10.37 -2.62 -5.72
N LEU A 21 9.08 -2.32 -5.92
CA LEU A 21 8.64 -1.31 -6.89
C LEU A 21 9.14 0.08 -6.48
N VAL A 22 9.03 0.44 -5.20
CA VAL A 22 9.56 1.71 -4.68
C VAL A 22 11.07 1.81 -4.93
N ILE A 23 11.83 0.75 -4.66
CA ILE A 23 13.27 0.72 -4.94
C ILE A 23 13.55 0.94 -6.44
N GLN A 24 12.81 0.25 -7.33
CA GLN A 24 12.95 0.44 -8.77
C GLN A 24 12.63 1.86 -9.21
N VAL A 25 11.56 2.47 -8.70
CA VAL A 25 11.19 3.85 -9.01
C VAL A 25 12.26 4.82 -8.51
N VAL A 26 12.82 4.59 -7.32
CA VAL A 26 13.90 5.43 -6.80
C VAL A 26 15.14 5.32 -7.68
N ILE A 27 15.56 4.11 -8.06
CA ILE A 27 16.78 3.88 -8.85
C ILE A 27 16.65 4.39 -10.29
N HIS A 28 15.51 4.16 -10.93
CA HIS A 28 15.33 4.45 -12.37
C HIS A 28 14.65 5.78 -12.67
N VAL A 29 14.01 6.41 -11.68
CA VAL A 29 13.28 7.67 -11.87
C VAL A 29 13.81 8.76 -10.95
N VAL A 30 13.97 8.50 -9.66
CA VAL A 30 14.35 9.57 -8.71
C VAL A 30 15.84 9.94 -8.82
N LEU A 31 16.73 8.94 -8.87
CA LEU A 31 18.19 9.15 -8.96
C LEU A 31 18.68 9.74 -10.29
N PRO A 32 18.21 9.28 -11.47
CA PRO A 32 18.73 9.76 -12.74
C PRO A 32 18.10 11.07 -13.22
N VAL A 33 17.02 11.54 -12.58
CA VAL A 33 16.36 12.78 -13.00
C VAL A 33 17.21 13.99 -12.60
N PRO A 34 17.67 14.82 -13.56
CA PRO A 34 18.50 15.99 -13.27
C PRO A 34 17.72 17.09 -12.52
N SER A 35 16.39 17.03 -12.56
CA SER A 35 15.49 18.00 -11.93
C SER A 35 15.14 17.58 -10.50
N ARG A 36 15.76 18.23 -9.50
CA ARG A 36 15.44 18.08 -8.07
C ARG A 36 13.94 18.17 -7.76
N ALA A 37 13.21 19.02 -8.48
CA ALA A 37 11.77 19.20 -8.28
C ALA A 37 10.93 17.93 -8.53
N ILE A 38 11.37 17.04 -9.43
CA ILE A 38 10.64 15.80 -9.74
C ILE A 38 10.93 14.74 -8.68
N ALA A 39 12.18 14.68 -8.21
CA ALA A 39 12.57 13.87 -7.07
C ALA A 39 11.78 14.28 -5.81
N ASP A 40 11.65 15.58 -5.54
CA ASP A 40 10.90 16.09 -4.39
C ASP A 40 9.39 15.79 -4.46
N ILE A 41 8.82 15.65 -5.65
CA ILE A 41 7.40 15.28 -5.84
C ILE A 41 7.18 13.77 -5.66
N LEU A 42 8.13 12.93 -6.12
CA LEU A 42 8.01 11.47 -6.12
C LEU A 42 8.53 10.83 -4.82
N PHE A 43 9.42 11.49 -4.09
CA PHE A 43 10.02 10.94 -2.87
C PHE A 43 9.02 10.80 -1.71
N PRO A 44 8.16 11.80 -1.39
CA PRO A 44 7.15 11.68 -0.33
C PRO A 44 6.18 10.51 -0.50
N PRO A 45 5.58 10.25 -1.69
CA PRO A 45 4.73 9.09 -1.86
C PRO A 45 5.54 7.80 -1.69
N CYS A 46 6.75 7.70 -2.26
CA CYS A 46 7.63 6.53 -2.07
C CYS A 46 7.91 6.23 -0.58
N LEU A 47 8.20 7.25 0.22
CA LEU A 47 8.44 7.08 1.66
C LEU A 47 7.16 6.65 2.40
N GLY A 48 6.03 7.26 2.06
CA GLY A 48 4.72 6.86 2.60
C GLY A 48 4.38 5.40 2.29
N ASN A 49 4.79 4.90 1.12
CA ASN A 49 4.57 3.52 0.70
C ASN A 49 5.34 2.51 1.57
N LEU A 50 6.60 2.82 1.89
CA LEU A 50 7.38 2.01 2.82
C LEU A 50 6.72 1.94 4.19
N CYS A 51 6.24 3.09 4.70
CA CYS A 51 5.51 3.14 5.97
C CYS A 51 4.23 2.31 5.92
N LEU A 52 3.48 2.37 4.81
CA LEU A 52 2.23 1.62 4.66
C LEU A 52 2.44 0.13 4.51
N ALA A 53 3.49 -0.31 3.82
CA ALA A 53 3.88 -1.71 3.76
C ALA A 53 4.15 -2.28 5.17
N VAL A 54 4.84 -1.50 6.02
CA VAL A 54 5.08 -1.88 7.42
C VAL A 54 3.76 -1.95 8.21
N ILE A 55 2.88 -0.96 8.08
CA ILE A 55 1.56 -0.94 8.74
C ILE A 55 0.72 -2.16 8.31
N LEU A 56 0.74 -2.51 7.02
CA LEU A 56 0.03 -3.67 6.50
C LEU A 56 0.57 -4.98 7.08
N ILE A 57 1.89 -5.13 7.12
CA ILE A 57 2.58 -6.29 7.72
C ILE A 57 2.19 -6.42 9.20
N PHE A 58 2.24 -5.33 9.97
CA PHE A 58 1.87 -5.35 11.39
C PHE A 58 0.38 -5.62 11.62
N GLY A 59 -0.49 -4.98 10.84
CA GLY A 59 -1.94 -5.13 10.95
C GLY A 59 -2.39 -6.57 10.69
N VAL A 60 -1.79 -7.22 9.69
CA VAL A 60 -2.04 -8.62 9.36
C VAL A 60 -1.37 -9.57 10.36
N ALA A 61 -0.14 -9.29 10.79
CA ALA A 61 0.57 -10.12 11.76
C ALA A 61 -0.16 -10.20 13.11
N LYS A 62 -0.67 -9.07 13.60
CA LYS A 62 -1.37 -8.96 14.89
C LYS A 62 -2.90 -9.12 14.80
N ARG A 63 -3.46 -9.42 13.62
CA ARG A 63 -4.93 -9.49 13.39
C ARG A 63 -5.68 -8.25 13.90
N MET A 64 -5.10 -7.06 13.76
CA MET A 64 -5.72 -5.83 14.25
C MET A 64 -6.51 -5.13 13.15
N PRO A 65 -7.85 -5.22 13.13
CA PRO A 65 -8.67 -4.62 12.07
C PRO A 65 -8.55 -3.09 12.02
N SER A 66 -8.25 -2.43 13.14
CA SER A 66 -8.03 -0.98 13.20
C SER A 66 -6.83 -0.53 12.36
N PHE A 67 -5.74 -1.31 12.35
CA PHE A 67 -4.56 -1.01 11.53
C PHE A 67 -4.84 -1.20 10.05
N ILE A 68 -5.63 -2.24 9.69
CA ILE A 68 -6.02 -2.48 8.30
C ILE A 68 -6.96 -1.38 7.79
N ARG A 69 -7.88 -0.88 8.64
CA ARG A 69 -8.71 0.28 8.31
C ARG A 69 -7.89 1.55 8.11
N LEU A 70 -6.92 1.80 9.00
CA LEU A 70 -6.02 2.96 8.90
C LEU A 70 -5.19 2.90 7.61
N PHE A 71 -4.60 1.74 7.30
CA PHE A 71 -3.90 1.47 6.04
C PHE A 71 -4.78 1.82 4.84
N ARG A 72 -6.05 1.37 4.84
CA ARG A 72 -6.98 1.63 3.73
C ARG A 72 -7.22 3.13 3.50
N ILE A 73 -7.39 3.91 4.57
CA ILE A 73 -7.62 5.37 4.45
C ILE A 73 -6.39 6.04 3.84
N PHE A 74 -5.20 5.73 4.37
CA PHE A 74 -3.95 6.30 3.85
C PHE A 74 -3.69 5.90 2.39
N MET A 75 -3.97 4.64 2.04
CA MET A 75 -3.88 4.14 0.66
C MET A 75 -4.77 4.93 -0.31
N PHE A 76 -6.02 5.21 0.07
CA PHE A 76 -6.91 6.02 -0.78
C PHE A 76 -6.39 7.45 -0.95
N ALA A 77 -5.88 8.06 0.13
CA ALA A 77 -5.29 9.40 0.06
C ALA A 77 -4.04 9.43 -0.86
N GLN A 78 -3.16 8.44 -0.74
CA GLN A 78 -2.00 8.30 -1.60
C GLN A 78 -2.36 8.06 -3.06
N MET A 79 -3.37 7.22 -3.33
CA MET A 79 -3.88 6.98 -4.67
C MET A 79 -4.39 8.26 -5.33
N ALA A 80 -5.14 9.08 -4.60
CA ALA A 80 -5.61 10.37 -5.10
C ALA A 80 -4.42 11.30 -5.41
N PHE A 81 -3.41 11.34 -4.53
CA PHE A 81 -2.22 12.15 -4.74
C PHE A 81 -1.39 11.68 -5.94
N LEU A 82 -1.17 10.37 -6.08
CA LEU A 82 -0.46 9.78 -7.22
C LEU A 82 -1.21 10.00 -8.53
N LEU A 83 -2.54 9.95 -8.52
CA LEU A 83 -3.35 10.26 -9.70
C LEU A 83 -3.14 11.71 -10.15
N MET A 84 -3.11 12.67 -9.22
CA MET A 84 -2.82 14.07 -9.53
C MET A 84 -1.43 14.24 -10.16
N ILE A 85 -0.42 13.56 -9.61
CA ILE A 85 0.95 13.56 -10.15
C ILE A 85 0.98 12.91 -11.54
N ALA A 86 0.31 11.77 -11.74
CA ALA A 86 0.25 11.07 -13.01
C ALA A 86 -0.39 11.94 -14.11
N VAL A 87 -1.47 12.64 -13.78
CA VAL A 87 -2.11 13.61 -14.70
C VAL A 87 -1.18 14.76 -15.03
N TYR A 88 -0.44 15.28 -14.04
CA TYR A 88 0.56 16.33 -14.25
C TYR A 88 1.68 15.89 -15.21
N PHE A 89 2.29 14.73 -14.98
CA PHE A 89 3.33 14.20 -15.87
C PHE A 89 2.79 13.86 -17.26
N LEU A 90 1.59 13.28 -17.34
CA LEU A 90 0.94 13.00 -18.63
C LEU A 90 0.74 14.28 -19.43
N ARG A 91 0.29 15.37 -18.81
CA ARG A 91 0.17 16.66 -19.49
C ARG A 91 1.52 17.16 -20.01
N LEU A 92 2.59 17.03 -19.23
CA LEU A 92 3.93 17.44 -19.66
C LEU A 92 4.42 16.63 -20.86
N VAL A 93 4.21 15.30 -20.86
CA VAL A 93 4.54 14.43 -21.99
C VAL A 93 3.77 14.86 -23.24
N VAL A 94 2.45 15.08 -23.14
CA VAL A 94 1.62 15.53 -24.26
C VAL A 94 2.06 16.89 -24.83
N HIS A 95 2.66 17.76 -24.00
CA HIS A 95 3.24 19.04 -24.44
C HIS A 95 4.69 18.91 -24.96
N GLY A 96 5.16 17.70 -25.27
CA GLY A 96 6.45 17.45 -25.92
C GLY A 96 7.63 17.23 -24.98
N ARG A 97 7.41 17.09 -23.66
CA ARG A 97 8.46 16.73 -22.70
C ARG A 97 8.58 15.21 -22.56
N GLU A 98 9.06 14.56 -23.62
CA GLU A 98 9.22 13.10 -23.70
C GLU A 98 10.08 12.50 -22.58
N ASP A 99 11.02 13.28 -22.01
CA ASP A 99 11.84 12.88 -20.85
C ASP A 99 11.00 12.46 -19.64
N MET A 100 9.75 12.94 -19.56
CA MET A 100 8.82 12.62 -18.47
C MET A 100 8.09 11.29 -18.66
N ARG A 101 8.21 10.62 -19.81
CA ARG A 101 7.53 9.34 -20.09
C ARG A 101 7.83 8.27 -19.04
N VAL A 102 9.10 8.16 -18.63
CA VAL A 102 9.53 7.16 -17.65
C VAL A 102 8.87 7.42 -16.28
N ALA A 103 8.81 8.70 -15.86
CA ALA A 103 8.13 9.10 -14.63
C ALA A 103 6.61 8.84 -14.72
N THR A 104 5.97 9.13 -15.84
CA THR A 104 4.54 8.83 -16.08
C THR A 104 4.27 7.34 -15.95
N ASN A 105 5.04 6.50 -16.62
CA ASN A 105 4.88 5.04 -16.55
C ASN A 105 5.09 4.51 -15.13
N ALA A 106 6.09 5.02 -14.41
CA ALA A 106 6.33 4.66 -13.01
C ALA A 106 5.15 5.04 -12.10
N THR A 107 4.58 6.24 -12.27
CA THR A 107 3.40 6.65 -11.51
C THR A 107 2.16 5.80 -11.81
N LEU A 108 1.96 5.39 -13.07
CA LEU A 108 0.87 4.49 -13.44
C LEU A 108 1.05 3.08 -12.85
N MET A 109 2.28 2.54 -12.85
CA MET A 109 2.58 1.26 -12.20
C MET A 109 2.33 1.31 -10.70
N LEU A 110 2.71 2.40 -10.03
CA LEU A 110 2.40 2.63 -8.62
C LEU A 110 0.88 2.61 -8.37
N ILE A 111 0.11 3.36 -9.16
CA ILE A 111 -1.36 3.39 -9.06
C ILE A 111 -1.96 1.99 -9.23
N ALA A 112 -1.49 1.22 -10.22
CA ALA A 112 -1.99 -0.14 -10.44
C ALA A 112 -1.69 -1.07 -9.26
N LEU A 113 -0.47 -1.02 -8.72
CA LEU A 113 -0.09 -1.81 -7.55
C LEU A 113 -0.94 -1.45 -6.32
N PHE A 114 -1.17 -0.16 -6.09
CA PHE A 114 -2.02 0.30 -4.99
C PHE A 114 -3.48 -0.12 -5.13
N GLY A 115 -4.00 -0.15 -6.36
CA GLY A 115 -5.32 -0.71 -6.62
C GLY A 115 -5.41 -2.16 -6.18
N ILE A 116 -4.40 -2.97 -6.51
CA ILE A 116 -4.34 -4.39 -6.12
C ILE A 116 -4.22 -4.53 -4.60
N GLU A 117 -3.34 -3.76 -3.95
CA GLU A 117 -3.17 -3.76 -2.49
C GLU A 117 -4.44 -3.34 -1.74
N ALA A 118 -5.16 -2.33 -2.24
CA ALA A 118 -6.42 -1.90 -1.64
C ALA A 118 -7.50 -2.99 -1.73
N LEU A 119 -7.55 -3.73 -2.85
CA LEU A 119 -8.47 -4.86 -3.02
C LEU A 119 -8.11 -6.01 -2.06
N ILE A 120 -6.83 -6.37 -1.96
CA ILE A 120 -6.36 -7.45 -1.09
C ILE A 120 -6.54 -7.08 0.39
N ALA A 121 -6.23 -5.85 0.79
CA ALA A 121 -6.44 -5.38 2.16
C ALA A 121 -7.93 -5.33 2.53
N SER A 122 -8.80 -5.00 1.57
CA SER A 122 -10.26 -5.00 1.79
C SER A 122 -10.79 -6.43 1.98
N GLY A 123 -10.32 -7.38 1.16
CA GLY A 123 -10.65 -8.80 1.34
C GLY A 123 -10.06 -9.39 2.62
N GLY A 124 -8.84 -8.99 2.98
CA GLY A 124 -8.16 -9.40 4.22
C GLY A 124 -8.88 -8.89 5.47
N LEU A 125 -9.39 -7.66 5.46
CA LEU A 125 -10.19 -7.12 6.54
C LEU A 125 -11.49 -7.91 6.74
N GLN A 126 -12.19 -8.24 5.65
CA GLN A 126 -13.39 -9.07 5.72
C GLN A 126 -13.08 -10.47 6.27
N ALA A 127 -11.95 -11.07 5.86
CA ALA A 127 -11.51 -12.36 6.37
C ALA A 127 -11.22 -12.32 7.88
N VAL A 128 -10.52 -11.28 8.36
CA VAL A 128 -10.24 -11.08 9.80
C VAL A 128 -11.52 -10.88 10.62
N LEU A 129 -12.49 -10.14 10.09
CA LEU A 129 -13.77 -9.90 10.76
C LEU A 129 -14.69 -11.13 10.77
N SER A 130 -14.54 -12.02 9.78
CA SER A 130 -15.34 -13.24 9.65
C SER A 130 -14.82 -14.41 10.50
N GLU A 131 -13.54 -14.37 10.90
CA GLU A 131 -13.00 -15.36 11.83
C GLU A 131 -13.35 -14.97 13.27
N PRO A 132 -13.79 -15.92 14.12
CA PRO A 132 -13.92 -15.65 15.54
C PRO A 132 -12.56 -15.18 16.08
N PRO A 133 -12.54 -14.21 17.02
CA PRO A 133 -11.29 -13.77 17.63
C PRO A 133 -10.56 -15.01 18.16
N PRO A 134 -9.23 -15.08 18.06
CA PRO A 134 -8.51 -16.13 18.77
C PRO A 134 -8.96 -16.04 20.22
N PHE A 135 -9.51 -17.12 20.77
CA PHE A 135 -9.72 -17.23 22.19
C PHE A 135 -8.37 -16.87 22.82
N GLU A 136 -8.31 -15.74 23.52
CA GLU A 136 -7.17 -15.48 24.37
C GLU A 136 -7.06 -16.70 25.28
N GLU A 137 -5.95 -17.44 25.20
CA GLU A 137 -5.61 -18.57 26.08
C GLU A 137 -5.44 -18.14 27.55
N GLY A 138 -6.13 -17.09 27.99
CA GLY A 138 -6.12 -16.54 29.34
C GLY A 138 -7.38 -15.77 29.72
N ALA A 139 -8.47 -15.82 28.92
CA ALA A 139 -9.75 -15.27 29.35
C ALA A 139 -10.32 -16.13 30.50
N VAL A 140 -10.03 -15.73 31.73
CA VAL A 140 -10.61 -16.28 32.95
C VAL A 140 -12.12 -16.15 32.83
N ILE A 141 -12.78 -17.28 32.56
CA ILE A 141 -14.24 -17.39 32.61
C ILE A 141 -14.61 -17.21 34.08
N PHE A 142 -15.01 -15.99 34.47
CA PHE A 142 -15.74 -15.79 35.71
C PHE A 142 -17.12 -16.42 35.55
N GLN A 143 -17.18 -17.71 35.81
CA GLN A 143 -18.41 -18.44 35.99
C GLN A 143 -19.08 -17.87 37.26
N ARG A 144 -20.11 -17.05 37.09
CA ARG A 144 -20.97 -16.63 38.21
C ARG A 144 -21.64 -17.90 38.76
N LEU A 145 -21.20 -18.32 39.94
CA LEU A 145 -21.98 -19.19 40.82
C LEU A 145 -23.13 -18.37 41.40
N VAL A 146 -24.31 -18.45 40.77
CA VAL A 146 -25.61 -18.28 41.44
C VAL A 146 -26.60 -19.23 40.77
#